data_AF-A0A416EDB9-F1
#
_entry.id   AF-A0A416EDB9-F1
#
_cell.length_a   1.000
_cell.length_b   1.000
_cell.length_c   1.000
_cell.angle_alpha   90.00
_cell.angle_beta   90.00
_cell.angle_gamma   90.00
#
_symmetry.space_group_name_H-M   'P 1'
#
loop_
_entity.id
_entity.type
_entity.pdbx_description
1 polymer ?
#
loop_
_entity_poly.entity_id
_entity_poly.type
_entity_poly.pdbx_seq_one_letter_code
_entity_poly.pdbx_strand_id
1 'polypeptide(L)'
;MSDDERKAVRGRLKAAAGKYSDYGRYFHQLMRLEEEYDETLELYNFDIWMGESGGTIREQAAEMLRITGELFSDMKDNAGQELYYAMKEIMCLEEEEQIRICGAAVREEQFPEDKFGDMLAEWEDFCYTQDGALESFLEHWKTWAAASEAGEE
;
A
#
# COMPACT_ATOMS: atom_id res chain seq x y z
N MET A 1 -5.35 -4.72 -28.03
CA MET A 1 -4.55 -3.58 -27.54
C MET A 1 -3.20 -3.58 -28.25
N SER A 2 -2.68 -2.41 -28.63
CA SER A 2 -1.33 -2.24 -29.19
C SER A 2 -0.25 -2.39 -28.12
N ASP A 3 1.00 -2.62 -28.53
CA ASP A 3 2.11 -2.75 -27.58
C ASP A 3 2.39 -1.46 -26.80
N ASP A 4 2.14 -0.29 -27.41
CA ASP A 4 2.35 1.00 -26.75
C ASP A 4 1.27 1.28 -25.69
N GLU A 5 0.01 0.92 -25.97
CA GLU A 5 -1.06 0.95 -24.97
C GLU A 5 -0.76 0.01 -23.81
N ARG A 6 -0.29 -1.21 -24.09
CA ARG A 6 0.08 -2.18 -23.04
C ARG A 6 1.20 -1.65 -22.15
N LYS A 7 2.23 -1.03 -22.75
CA LYS A 7 3.32 -0.37 -22.00
C LYS A 7 2.80 0.79 -21.15
N ALA A 8 1.86 1.57 -21.66
CA ALA A 8 1.28 2.68 -20.91
C ALA A 8 0.49 2.20 -19.68
N VAL A 9 -0.35 1.17 -19.85
CA VAL A 9 -1.10 0.54 -18.74
C VAL A 9 -0.13 -0.05 -17.71
N ARG A 10 0.85 -0.84 -18.15
CA ARG A 10 1.88 -1.41 -17.26
C ARG A 10 2.69 -0.33 -16.54
N GLY A 11 2.97 0.79 -17.20
CA GLY A 11 3.65 1.94 -16.61
C GLY A 11 2.85 2.60 -15.49
N ARG A 12 1.52 2.76 -15.67
CA ARG A 12 0.63 3.24 -14.60
C ARG A 12 0.60 2.27 -13.42
N LEU A 13 0.46 0.97 -13.69
CA LEU A 13 0.46 -0.07 -12.67
C LEU A 13 1.77 -0.04 -11.86
N LYS A 14 2.92 0.03 -12.54
CA LYS A 14 4.24 0.16 -11.93
C LYS A 14 4.35 1.38 -11.02
N ALA A 15 3.89 2.54 -11.49
CA ALA A 15 3.97 3.77 -10.74
C ALA A 15 3.10 3.72 -9.47
N ALA A 16 1.87 3.20 -9.58
CA ALA A 16 0.97 3.06 -8.45
C ALA A 16 1.48 2.05 -7.40
N ALA A 17 1.95 0.87 -7.84
CA ALA A 17 2.54 -0.13 -6.95
C ALA A 17 3.79 0.41 -6.25
N GLY A 18 4.65 1.12 -6.98
CA GLY A 18 5.82 1.78 -6.43
C GLY A 18 5.50 2.83 -5.36
N LYS A 19 4.52 3.71 -5.62
CA LYS A 19 4.06 4.72 -4.64
C LYS A 19 3.50 4.05 -3.39
N TYR A 20 2.61 3.06 -3.54
CA TYR A 20 2.04 2.33 -2.41
C TYR A 20 3.13 1.68 -1.57
N SER A 21 4.10 1.03 -2.23
CA SER A 21 5.25 0.41 -1.56
C SER A 21 6.09 1.43 -0.79
N ASP A 22 6.50 2.54 -1.44
CA ASP A 22 7.32 3.55 -0.80
C ASP A 22 6.61 4.21 0.40
N TYR A 23 5.36 4.65 0.23
CA TYR A 23 4.60 5.28 1.30
C TYR A 23 4.26 4.30 2.42
N GLY A 24 3.94 3.04 2.09
CA GLY A 24 3.75 1.97 3.06
C GLY A 24 5.00 1.75 3.91
N ARG A 25 6.18 1.71 3.28
CA ARG A 25 7.45 1.59 4.00
C ARG A 25 7.73 2.78 4.92
N TYR A 26 7.49 4.01 4.45
CA TYR A 26 7.70 5.21 5.26
C TYR A 26 6.75 5.25 6.46
N PHE A 27 5.48 4.93 6.24
CA PHE A 27 4.48 4.82 7.29
C PHE A 27 4.90 3.81 8.37
N HIS A 28 5.26 2.58 7.99
CA HIS A 28 5.67 1.56 8.97
C HIS A 28 6.94 1.94 9.74
N GLN A 29 7.90 2.59 9.09
CA GLN A 29 9.10 3.10 9.77
C GLN A 29 8.77 4.20 10.79
N LEU A 30 7.83 5.09 10.45
CA LEU A 30 7.39 6.16 11.34
C LEU A 30 6.57 5.64 12.51
N MET A 31 5.65 4.71 12.28
CA MET A 31 4.86 4.08 13.35
C MET A 31 5.77 3.40 14.37
N ARG A 32 6.74 2.62 13.88
CA ARG A 32 7.71 1.97 14.76
C ARG A 32 8.53 2.99 15.56
N LEU A 33 8.97 4.07 14.91
CA LEU A 33 9.75 5.11 15.61
C LEU A 33 8.90 5.89 16.62
N GLU A 34 7.62 6.11 16.31
CA GLU A 34 6.66 6.76 17.20
C GLU A 34 6.42 5.90 18.44
N GLU A 35 6.19 4.59 18.30
CA GLU A 35 6.09 3.64 19.41
C GLU A 35 7.37 3.61 20.26
N GLU A 36 8.55 3.48 19.64
CA GLU A 36 9.84 3.49 20.35
C GLU A 36 10.07 4.82 21.11
N TYR A 37 9.56 5.93 20.56
CA TYR A 37 9.65 7.24 21.22
C TYR A 37 8.64 7.39 22.36
N ASP A 38 7.41 6.88 22.21
CA ASP A 38 6.40 6.87 23.27
C ASP A 38 6.89 6.11 24.51
N GLU A 39 7.46 4.92 24.31
CA GLU A 39 8.11 4.15 25.39
C GLU A 39 9.25 4.93 26.06
N THR A 40 10.02 5.70 25.28
CA THR A 40 11.08 6.56 25.82
C THR A 40 10.51 7.71 26.68
N LEU A 41 9.36 8.27 26.29
CA LEU A 41 8.66 9.26 27.09
C LEU A 41 8.11 8.64 28.37
N GLU A 42 7.50 7.46 28.32
CA GLU A 42 7.01 6.73 29.49
C GLU A 42 8.13 6.52 30.52
N LEU A 43 9.31 6.06 30.08
CA LEU A 43 10.42 5.71 30.97
C LEU A 43 11.14 6.93 31.57
N TYR A 44 11.35 7.99 30.79
CA TYR A 44 12.28 9.07 31.17
C TYR A 44 11.61 10.44 31.31
N ASN A 45 10.41 10.61 30.76
CA ASN A 45 9.70 11.89 30.73
C ASN A 45 8.21 11.66 31.02
N PHE A 46 7.91 10.94 32.11
CA PHE A 46 6.56 10.49 32.45
C PHE A 46 5.51 11.61 32.48
N ASP A 47 5.87 12.81 32.95
CA ASP A 47 4.98 13.97 32.94
C ASP A 47 4.56 14.38 31.51
N ILE A 48 5.43 14.18 30.51
CA ILE A 48 5.11 14.41 29.09
C ILE A 48 4.16 13.33 28.60
N TRP A 49 4.46 12.06 28.88
CA TRP A 49 3.64 10.92 28.49
C TRP A 49 2.22 11.00 29.06
N MET A 50 2.08 11.50 30.29
CA MET A 50 0.79 11.77 30.94
C MET A 50 0.07 13.03 30.40
N GLY A 51 0.68 13.80 29.49
CA GLY A 51 0.12 15.03 28.95
C GLY A 51 0.09 16.21 29.93
N GLU A 52 0.93 16.18 30.98
CA GLU A 52 1.01 17.20 32.03
C GLU A 52 2.14 18.24 31.77
N SER A 53 2.78 18.13 30.60
CA SER A 53 3.88 18.95 30.14
C SER A 53 3.42 20.28 29.51
N GLY A 54 4.22 21.33 29.69
CA GLY A 54 3.94 22.67 29.15
C GLY A 54 4.45 22.89 27.71
N GLY A 55 4.29 21.93 26.79
CA GLY A 55 4.69 22.08 25.39
C GLY A 55 6.20 22.04 25.16
N THR A 56 6.88 21.05 25.75
CA THR A 56 8.35 20.91 25.60
C THR A 56 8.75 20.46 24.20
N ILE A 57 10.05 20.60 23.85
CA ILE A 57 10.58 20.10 22.57
C ILE A 57 10.37 18.59 22.36
N ARG A 58 10.27 17.81 23.45
CA ARG A 58 10.03 16.36 23.37
C ARG A 58 8.58 16.05 23.01
N GLU A 59 7.65 16.78 23.59
CA GLU A 59 6.22 16.70 23.23
C GLU A 59 6.01 17.10 21.77
N GLN A 60 6.68 18.17 21.32
CA GLN A 60 6.67 18.57 19.91
C GLN A 60 7.24 17.50 18.98
N ALA A 61 8.28 16.77 19.40
CA ALA A 61 8.84 15.67 18.62
C ALA A 61 7.87 14.49 18.48
N ALA A 62 7.18 14.11 19.57
CA ALA A 62 6.14 13.08 19.52
C ALA A 62 5.00 13.48 18.57
N GLU A 63 4.51 14.71 18.71
CA GLU A 63 3.44 15.22 17.86
C GLU A 63 3.85 15.28 16.37
N MET A 64 5.08 15.71 16.07
CA MET A 64 5.59 15.70 14.70
C MET A 64 5.72 14.29 14.13
N LEU A 65 6.17 13.31 14.92
CA LEU A 65 6.22 11.90 14.50
C LEU A 65 4.83 11.39 14.15
N ARG A 66 3.86 11.59 15.05
CA ARG A 66 2.46 11.18 14.86
C ARG A 66 1.85 11.79 13.59
N ILE A 67 1.89 13.12 13.46
CA ILE A 67 1.36 13.82 12.27
C ILE A 67 2.05 13.34 10.98
N THR A 68 3.38 13.17 11.01
CA THR A 68 4.10 12.72 9.82
C THR A 68 3.69 11.30 9.44
N GLY A 69 3.50 10.42 10.43
CA GLY A 69 2.97 9.06 10.23
C GLY A 69 1.59 9.09 9.57
N GLU A 70 0.66 9.88 10.10
CA GLU A 70 -0.70 10.05 9.55
C GLU A 70 -0.66 10.52 8.09
N LEU A 71 0.19 11.49 7.76
CA LEU A 71 0.35 11.97 6.38
C LEU A 71 0.83 10.87 5.42
N PHE A 72 1.75 10.00 5.86
CA PHE A 72 2.19 8.87 5.03
C PHE A 72 1.15 7.76 4.94
N SER A 73 0.31 7.57 5.96
CA SER A 73 -0.87 6.70 5.86
C SER A 73 -1.82 7.20 4.77
N ASP A 74 -2.18 8.49 4.79
CA ASP A 74 -3.06 9.08 3.77
C ASP A 74 -2.45 8.98 2.36
N MET A 75 -1.15 9.22 2.23
CA MET A 75 -0.45 9.08 0.94
C MET A 75 -0.45 7.62 0.45
N LYS A 76 -0.26 6.65 1.36
CA LYS A 76 -0.34 5.22 1.06
C LYS A 76 -1.75 4.85 0.59
N ASP A 77 -2.79 5.29 1.28
CA ASP A 77 -4.18 4.99 0.92
C ASP A 77 -4.55 5.58 -0.45
N ASN A 78 -4.14 6.82 -0.71
CA ASN A 78 -4.31 7.44 -2.03
C ASN A 78 -3.57 6.66 -3.14
N ALA A 79 -2.37 6.15 -2.86
CA ALA A 79 -1.64 5.31 -3.81
C ALA A 79 -2.32 3.94 -4.01
N GLY A 80 -2.94 3.39 -2.98
CA GLY A 80 -3.78 2.18 -3.07
C GLY A 80 -4.99 2.42 -3.98
N GLN A 81 -5.62 3.59 -3.89
CA GLN A 81 -6.70 3.99 -4.79
C GLN A 81 -6.23 4.12 -6.26
N GLU A 82 -5.07 4.74 -6.49
CA GLU A 82 -4.47 4.79 -7.83
C GLU A 82 -4.22 3.38 -8.39
N LEU A 83 -3.76 2.46 -7.53
CA LEU A 83 -3.49 1.08 -7.90
C LEU A 83 -4.78 0.31 -8.23
N TYR A 84 -5.85 0.52 -7.45
CA TYR A 84 -7.18 -0.02 -7.75
C TYR A 84 -7.66 0.42 -9.13
N TYR A 85 -7.58 1.71 -9.46
CA TYR A 85 -8.02 2.21 -10.76
C TYR A 85 -7.17 1.69 -11.92
N ALA A 86 -5.85 1.54 -11.73
CA ALA A 86 -4.98 0.92 -12.73
C ALA A 86 -5.36 -0.55 -12.97
N MET A 87 -5.66 -1.30 -11.91
CA MET A 87 -6.12 -2.68 -12.02
C MET A 87 -7.51 -2.78 -12.64
N LYS A 88 -8.44 -1.90 -12.26
CA LYS A 88 -9.79 -1.84 -12.84
C LYS A 88 -9.75 -1.60 -14.36
N GLU A 89 -8.87 -0.72 -14.82
CA GLU A 89 -8.62 -0.52 -16.26
C GLU A 89 -8.22 -1.83 -16.94
N ILE A 90 -7.38 -2.64 -16.29
CA ILE A 90 -6.93 -3.94 -16.80
C ILE A 90 -8.08 -4.96 -16.77
N MET A 91 -8.91 -4.98 -15.73
CA MET A 91 -10.04 -5.91 -15.60
C MET A 91 -11.12 -5.72 -16.68
N CYS A 92 -11.22 -4.53 -17.29
CA CYS A 92 -12.10 -4.29 -18.43
C CYS A 92 -11.55 -4.85 -19.76
N LEU A 93 -10.35 -5.44 -19.77
CA LEU A 93 -9.74 -6.07 -20.94
C LEU A 93 -10.11 -7.55 -21.03
N GLU A 94 -9.97 -8.11 -22.23
CA GLU A 94 -10.07 -9.55 -22.46
C GLU A 94 -9.04 -10.33 -21.64
N GLU A 95 -9.41 -11.55 -21.22
CA GLU A 95 -8.62 -12.44 -20.36
C GLU A 95 -7.15 -12.57 -20.81
N GLU A 96 -6.92 -12.73 -22.12
CA GLU A 96 -5.57 -12.87 -22.68
C GLU A 96 -4.69 -11.62 -22.41
N GLU A 97 -5.26 -10.41 -22.47
CA GLU A 97 -4.52 -9.19 -22.19
C GLU A 97 -4.30 -8.98 -20.70
N GLN A 98 -5.26 -9.38 -19.85
CA GLN A 98 -5.06 -9.38 -18.39
C GLN A 98 -3.88 -10.27 -18.01
N ILE A 99 -3.84 -11.51 -18.51
CA ILE A 99 -2.74 -12.45 -18.26
C ILE A 99 -1.41 -11.89 -18.76
N ARG A 100 -1.37 -11.24 -19.93
CA ARG A 100 -0.13 -10.63 -20.45
C ARG A 100 0.39 -9.49 -19.58
N ILE A 101 -0.48 -8.72 -18.91
CA ILE A 101 -0.07 -7.60 -18.06
C ILE A 101 0.22 -8.08 -16.63
N CYS A 102 -0.71 -8.80 -16.02
CA CYS A 102 -0.71 -9.12 -14.60
C CYS A 102 -0.32 -10.58 -14.28
N GLY A 103 -0.27 -11.46 -15.29
CA GLY A 103 0.04 -12.88 -15.10
C GLY A 103 -1.14 -13.74 -14.62
N ALA A 104 -2.30 -13.14 -14.35
CA ALA A 104 -3.55 -13.80 -14.03
C ALA A 104 -4.73 -12.92 -14.49
N ALA A 105 -5.85 -13.56 -14.83
CA ALA A 105 -7.10 -12.88 -15.13
C ALA A 105 -8.09 -13.07 -13.98
N VAL A 106 -8.94 -12.08 -13.76
CA VAL A 106 -10.00 -12.14 -12.76
C VAL A 106 -11.26 -11.54 -13.39
N ARG A 107 -12.41 -12.13 -13.10
CA ARG A 107 -13.70 -11.62 -13.55
C ARG A 107 -14.03 -10.32 -12.83
N GLU A 108 -14.61 -9.34 -13.53
CA GLU A 108 -14.91 -8.02 -12.96
C GLU A 108 -15.80 -8.13 -11.70
N GLU A 109 -16.70 -9.10 -11.64
CA GLU A 109 -17.59 -9.34 -10.49
C GLU A 109 -16.82 -9.81 -9.23
N GLN A 110 -15.63 -10.36 -9.40
CA GLN A 110 -14.74 -10.79 -8.32
C GLN A 110 -13.82 -9.64 -7.86
N PHE A 111 -13.84 -8.49 -8.53
CA PHE A 111 -12.97 -7.33 -8.28
C PHE A 111 -13.71 -6.07 -7.76
N PRO A 112 -14.60 -6.16 -6.75
CA PRO A 112 -15.11 -4.97 -6.08
C PRO A 112 -14.01 -4.30 -5.25
N GLU A 113 -14.16 -3.00 -5.01
CA GLU A 113 -13.14 -2.14 -4.38
C GLU A 113 -12.78 -2.58 -2.95
N ASP A 114 -13.76 -3.07 -2.19
CA ASP A 114 -13.57 -3.60 -0.84
C ASP A 114 -12.67 -4.84 -0.83
N LYS A 115 -12.95 -5.82 -1.70
CA LYS A 115 -12.09 -7.02 -1.82
C LYS A 115 -10.68 -6.69 -2.30
N PHE A 116 -10.54 -5.70 -3.17
CA PHE A 116 -9.22 -5.23 -3.57
C PHE A 116 -8.48 -4.58 -2.40
N GLY A 117 -9.17 -3.76 -1.60
CA GLY A 117 -8.64 -3.17 -0.39
C GLY A 117 -8.15 -4.22 0.60
N ASP A 118 -8.94 -5.26 0.86
CA ASP A 118 -8.58 -6.37 1.75
C ASP A 118 -7.32 -7.10 1.22
N MET A 119 -7.30 -7.45 -0.07
CA MET A 119 -6.12 -8.05 -0.72
C MET A 119 -4.89 -7.16 -0.59
N LEU A 120 -5.05 -5.86 -0.82
CA LEU A 120 -3.95 -4.91 -0.77
C LEU A 120 -3.41 -4.70 0.65
N ALA A 121 -4.27 -4.82 1.67
CA ALA A 121 -3.88 -4.77 3.07
C ALA A 121 -3.00 -5.96 3.48
N GLU A 122 -3.19 -7.13 2.86
CA GLU A 122 -2.34 -8.32 3.06
C GLU A 122 -0.98 -8.22 2.36
N TRP A 123 -0.79 -7.26 1.45
CA TRP A 123 0.49 -7.05 0.77
C TRP A 123 1.44 -6.21 1.63
N GLU A 124 2.28 -6.89 2.41
CA GLU A 124 3.23 -6.27 3.36
C GLU A 124 4.68 -6.17 2.85
N ASP A 125 4.96 -6.68 1.64
CA ASP A 125 6.30 -6.64 1.06
C ASP A 125 6.58 -5.31 0.35
N PHE A 126 7.04 -4.33 1.14
CA PHE A 126 7.35 -2.97 0.67
C PHE A 126 8.74 -2.85 0.03
N CYS A 127 8.88 -3.36 -1.19
CA CYS A 127 10.09 -3.28 -2.01
C CYS A 127 10.56 -1.83 -2.28
N TYR A 128 11.88 -1.61 -2.26
CA TYR A 128 12.48 -0.27 -2.47
C TYR A 128 12.44 0.23 -3.92
N THR A 129 12.48 -0.65 -4.90
CA THR A 129 12.49 -0.26 -6.31
C THR A 129 11.09 -0.40 -6.89
N GLN A 130 10.73 0.48 -7.84
CA GLN A 130 9.43 0.38 -8.51
C GLN A 130 9.25 -0.95 -9.27
N ASP A 131 10.34 -1.50 -9.82
CA ASP A 131 10.30 -2.81 -10.48
C ASP A 131 10.04 -3.92 -9.46
N GLY A 132 10.76 -3.92 -8.34
CA GLY A 132 10.54 -4.91 -7.26
C GLY A 132 9.14 -4.79 -6.65
N ALA A 133 8.64 -3.57 -6.45
CA ALA A 133 7.28 -3.34 -5.97
C ALA A 133 6.23 -3.88 -6.93
N LEU A 134 6.40 -3.66 -8.24
CA LEU A 134 5.50 -4.23 -9.24
C LEU A 134 5.57 -5.77 -9.24
N GLU A 135 6.77 -6.35 -9.21
CA GLU A 135 6.96 -7.80 -9.22
C GLU A 135 6.30 -8.45 -7.99
N SER A 136 6.58 -7.92 -6.79
CA SER A 136 6.00 -8.37 -5.53
C SER A 136 4.47 -8.23 -5.52
N PHE A 137 3.93 -7.09 -5.97
CA PHE A 137 2.49 -6.90 -6.12
C PHE A 137 1.86 -7.94 -7.06
N LEU A 138 2.49 -8.21 -8.21
CA LEU A 138 1.95 -9.17 -9.18
C LEU A 138 2.01 -10.60 -8.65
N GLU A 139 3.00 -10.95 -7.84
CA GLU A 139 3.05 -12.25 -7.13
C GLU A 139 1.92 -12.40 -6.13
N HIS A 140 1.67 -11.35 -5.35
CA HIS A 140 0.54 -11.30 -4.43
C HIS A 140 -0.81 -11.40 -5.16
N TRP A 141 -0.97 -10.62 -6.25
CA TRP A 141 -2.14 -10.65 -7.13
C TRP A 141 -2.43 -12.06 -7.67
N LYS A 142 -1.42 -12.76 -8.20
CA LYS A 142 -1.58 -14.12 -8.74
C LYS A 142 -2.06 -15.09 -7.67
N THR A 143 -1.56 -14.96 -6.45
CA THR A 143 -1.97 -15.80 -5.30
C THR A 143 -3.43 -15.57 -4.95
N TRP A 144 -3.82 -14.30 -4.85
CA TRP A 144 -5.20 -13.91 -4.56
C TRP A 144 -6.19 -14.30 -5.66
N ALA A 145 -5.82 -14.13 -6.93
CA ALA A 145 -6.63 -14.51 -8.09
C ALA A 145 -6.91 -16.02 -8.09
N ALA A 146 -5.89 -16.86 -7.85
CA ALA A 146 -6.05 -18.30 -7.78
C ALA A 146 -6.95 -18.75 -6.60
N ALA A 147 -6.87 -18.07 -5.46
CA ALA A 147 -7.74 -18.35 -4.32
C ALA A 147 -9.21 -17.95 -4.59
N SER A 148 -9.41 -16.85 -5.33
CA SER A 148 -10.74 -16.35 -5.70
C SER A 148 -11.48 -17.29 -6.66
N GLU A 149 -10.75 -17.99 -7.55
CA GLU A 149 -11.32 -19.03 -8.42
C GLU A 149 -11.70 -20.30 -7.64
N ALA A 150 -10.92 -20.69 -6.63
CA ALA A 150 -11.15 -21.91 -5.85
C ALA A 150 -12.34 -21.81 -4.88
N GLY A 151 -12.78 -20.60 -4.54
CA GLY A 151 -13.91 -20.34 -3.64
C GLY A 151 -15.31 -20.42 -4.29
N GLU A 152 -15.41 -20.83 -5.57
CA GLU A 152 -16.67 -20.94 -6.32
C GLU A 152 -17.37 -22.32 -6.23
N GLU A 153 -16.99 -23.22 -5.30
CA GLU A 153 -17.71 -24.49 -5.04
C GLU A 153 -18.88 -24.37 -4.05
#